data_AF-A0A546XCH3-F1
#
_entry.id   AF-A0A546XCH3-F1
#
_cell.length_a   1.000
_cell.length_b   1.000
_cell.length_c   1.000
_cell.angle_alpha   90.00
_cell.angle_beta   90.00
_cell.angle_gamma   90.00
#
_symmetry.space_group_name_H-M   'P 1'
#
loop_
_entity.id
_entity.type
_entity.pdbx_description
1 polymer ?
#
loop_
_entity_poly.entity_id
_entity_poly.type
_entity_poly.pdbx_seq_one_letter_code
_entity_poly.pdbx_strand_id
1 'polypeptide(L)'
;MGPLVASDDLIETDVEDRSWLSNLDVRFEIKPTLRFNHYTETIFAAREGQGLALGWGLLVKTFLDDGTLVPFDDTRMPSGARYNIVLPIKSRRTMAIDRAAAWLTAALHG
;
A
#
# COMPACT_ATOMS: atom_id res chain seq x y z
N MET A 1 4.83 -20.29 0.50
CA MET A 1 5.46 -19.85 -0.76
C MET A 1 6.95 -19.65 -0.49
N GLY A 2 7.81 -19.90 -1.49
CA GLY A 2 9.26 -19.67 -1.38
C GLY A 2 9.61 -18.18 -1.51
N PRO A 3 10.91 -17.81 -1.53
CA PRO A 3 11.31 -16.42 -1.82
C PRO A 3 10.81 -16.00 -3.20
N LEU A 4 10.59 -14.68 -3.40
CA LEU A 4 10.30 -14.10 -4.71
C LEU A 4 11.33 -14.62 -5.73
N VAL A 5 10.91 -14.85 -6.97
CA VAL A 5 11.78 -15.24 -8.09
C VAL A 5 11.61 -14.30 -9.27
N ALA A 6 12.60 -14.25 -10.16
CA ALA A 6 12.57 -13.37 -11.33
C ALA A 6 11.43 -13.67 -12.33
N SER A 7 10.78 -14.82 -12.19
CA SER A 7 9.63 -15.23 -13.02
C SER A 7 8.28 -14.81 -12.43
N ASP A 8 8.24 -14.21 -11.25
CA ASP A 8 6.99 -13.72 -10.66
C ASP A 8 6.52 -12.46 -11.39
N ASP A 9 5.27 -12.46 -11.83
CA ASP A 9 4.66 -11.31 -12.51
C ASP A 9 4.41 -10.18 -11.52
N LEU A 10 5.35 -9.23 -11.43
CA LEU A 10 5.21 -8.08 -10.56
C LEU A 10 4.41 -6.95 -11.25
N ILE A 11 3.44 -6.43 -10.51
CA ILE A 11 2.66 -5.25 -10.83
C ILE A 11 3.13 -4.12 -9.93
N GLU A 12 3.54 -3.01 -10.54
CA GLU A 12 4.06 -1.85 -9.83
C GLU A 12 3.16 -0.61 -10.04
N THR A 13 3.02 0.18 -8.98
CA THR A 13 2.55 1.57 -9.10
C THR A 13 3.75 2.45 -9.43
N ASP A 14 3.62 3.34 -10.39
CA ASP A 14 4.65 4.31 -10.74
C ASP A 14 4.87 5.26 -9.55
N VAL A 15 6.02 5.12 -8.91
CA VAL A 15 6.44 5.92 -7.76
C VAL A 15 7.84 6.42 -8.06
N GLU A 16 8.07 7.72 -7.89
CA GLU A 16 9.39 8.33 -8.12
C GLU A 16 10.48 7.72 -7.22
N ASP A 17 10.10 7.30 -6.01
CA ASP A 17 10.98 6.64 -5.05
C ASP A 17 10.70 5.13 -4.96
N ARG A 18 11.62 4.33 -5.48
CA ARG A 18 11.62 2.86 -5.40
C ARG A 18 12.47 2.33 -4.23
N SER A 19 12.79 3.15 -3.22
CA SER A 19 13.57 2.77 -2.04
C SER A 19 12.95 1.64 -1.20
N TRP A 20 11.68 1.31 -1.42
CA TRP A 20 11.08 0.12 -0.83
C TRP A 20 11.66 -1.18 -1.43
N LEU A 21 12.11 -1.19 -2.70
CA LEU A 21 12.72 -2.36 -3.35
C LEU A 21 14.07 -2.72 -2.75
N SER A 22 14.86 -1.74 -2.32
CA SER A 22 16.20 -1.99 -1.76
C SER A 22 16.16 -2.65 -0.38
N ASN A 23 15.02 -2.61 0.29
CA ASN A 23 14.81 -3.23 1.59
C ASN A 23 14.23 -4.65 1.46
N LEU A 24 13.87 -5.10 0.26
CA LEU A 24 13.60 -6.51 -0.04
C LEU A 24 14.94 -7.21 -0.30
N ASP A 25 15.18 -8.39 0.29
CA ASP A 25 16.37 -9.21 0.01
C ASP A 25 16.27 -9.87 -1.37
N VAL A 26 16.12 -9.04 -2.41
CA VAL A 26 15.97 -9.51 -3.78
C VAL A 26 17.33 -9.78 -4.36
N ARG A 27 17.63 -11.06 -4.61
CA ARG A 27 18.89 -11.50 -5.23
C ARG A 27 18.89 -11.39 -6.75
N PHE A 28 17.86 -10.77 -7.34
CA PHE A 28 17.64 -10.66 -8.78
C PHE A 28 17.02 -9.32 -9.14
N GLU A 29 17.20 -8.90 -10.39
CA GLU A 29 16.61 -7.68 -10.92
C GLU A 29 15.09 -7.85 -11.06
N ILE A 30 14.33 -7.09 -10.27
CA ILE A 30 12.87 -7.05 -10.38
C ILE A 30 12.48 -6.21 -11.59
N LYS A 31 11.89 -6.84 -12.60
CA LYS A 31 11.26 -6.16 -13.73
C LYS A 31 9.74 -6.31 -13.63
N PRO A 32 9.00 -5.21 -13.40
CA PRO A 32 7.55 -5.27 -13.39
C PRO A 32 7.02 -5.64 -14.78
N THR A 33 6.15 -6.64 -14.84
CA THR A 33 5.42 -7.00 -16.07
C THR A 33 4.36 -5.95 -16.38
N LEU A 34 3.77 -5.34 -15.34
CA LEU A 34 2.76 -4.29 -15.44
C LEU A 34 3.13 -3.08 -14.57
N ARG A 35 2.97 -1.88 -15.15
CA ARG A 35 3.18 -0.62 -14.43
C ARG A 35 2.00 0.31 -14.64
N PHE A 36 1.41 0.79 -13.54
CA PHE A 36 0.26 1.71 -13.55
C PHE A 36 0.60 3.02 -12.87
N ASN A 37 0.00 4.12 -13.30
CA ASN A 37 0.21 5.43 -12.67
C ASN A 37 -0.54 5.57 -11.34
N HIS A 38 -1.63 4.82 -11.15
CA HIS A 38 -2.46 4.91 -9.97
C HIS A 38 -2.43 3.63 -9.14
N TYR A 39 -2.22 3.79 -7.84
CA TYR A 39 -2.18 2.68 -6.88
C TYR A 39 -3.43 1.79 -6.94
N THR A 40 -4.59 2.41 -7.13
CA THR A 40 -5.87 1.70 -7.26
C THR A 40 -5.83 0.68 -8.40
N GLU A 41 -5.27 1.04 -9.57
CA GLU A 41 -5.18 0.15 -10.73
C GLU A 41 -4.24 -1.03 -10.48
N THR A 42 -3.09 -0.78 -9.83
CA THR A 42 -2.15 -1.83 -9.39
C THR A 42 -2.84 -2.86 -8.50
N ILE A 43 -3.61 -2.41 -7.50
CA ILE A 43 -4.32 -3.31 -6.58
C ILE A 43 -5.46 -4.05 -7.29
N PHE A 44 -6.19 -3.40 -8.19
CA PHE A 44 -7.22 -4.08 -8.98
C PHE A 44 -6.61 -5.19 -9.84
N ALA A 45 -5.51 -4.93 -10.55
CA ALA A 45 -4.85 -5.95 -11.36
C ALA A 45 -4.37 -7.15 -10.52
N ALA A 46 -3.84 -6.91 -9.32
CA ALA A 46 -3.45 -7.99 -8.41
C ALA A 46 -4.65 -8.82 -7.93
N ARG A 47 -5.78 -8.17 -7.61
CA ARG A 47 -7.03 -8.84 -7.23
C ARG A 47 -7.61 -9.70 -8.35
N GLU A 48 -7.44 -9.28 -9.60
CA GLU A 48 -7.83 -10.04 -10.79
C GLU A 48 -6.80 -11.12 -11.17
N GLY A 49 -5.80 -11.39 -10.31
CA GLY A 49 -4.83 -12.46 -10.49
C GLY A 49 -3.78 -12.19 -11.57
N GLN A 50 -3.58 -10.93 -11.97
CA GLN A 50 -2.58 -10.56 -12.97
C GLN A 50 -1.14 -10.63 -12.46
N GLY A 51 -0.94 -10.86 -11.16
CA GLY A 51 0.39 -10.92 -10.55
C GLY A 51 0.45 -10.46 -9.10
N LEU A 52 1.67 -10.27 -8.62
CA LEU A 52 1.99 -9.78 -7.28
C LEU A 52 2.07 -8.26 -7.28
N ALA A 53 1.52 -7.61 -6.27
CA ALA A 53 1.66 -6.17 -6.07
C ALA A 53 2.07 -5.86 -4.63
N LEU A 54 2.86 -4.80 -4.44
CA LEU A 54 3.03 -4.25 -3.12
C LEU A 54 1.83 -3.39 -2.72
N GLY A 55 1.20 -3.80 -1.63
CA GLY A 55 0.09 -3.07 -1.01
C GLY A 55 0.52 -2.33 0.25
N TRP A 56 -0.01 -1.13 0.45
CA TRP A 56 0.01 -0.47 1.74
C TRP A 56 -0.94 -1.22 2.68
N GLY A 57 -0.39 -1.76 3.77
CA GLY A 57 -1.12 -2.68 4.66
C GLY A 57 -2.52 -2.19 5.06
N LEU A 58 -2.66 -0.91 5.39
CA LEU A 58 -3.97 -0.31 5.72
C LEU A 58 -4.95 -0.32 4.54
N LEU A 59 -4.49 -0.02 3.32
CA LEU A 59 -5.34 0.08 2.13
C LEU A 59 -5.77 -1.28 1.58
N VAL A 60 -4.93 -2.31 1.76
CA VAL A 60 -5.24 -3.67 1.29
C VAL A 60 -5.84 -4.56 2.37
N LYS A 61 -5.90 -4.11 3.62
CA LYS A 61 -6.39 -4.91 4.77
C LYS A 61 -7.74 -5.56 4.50
N THR A 62 -8.71 -4.80 4.02
CA THR A 62 -10.05 -5.33 3.71
C THR A 62 -9.99 -6.47 2.68
N PHE A 63 -9.12 -6.36 1.68
CA PHE A 63 -8.96 -7.38 0.65
C PHE A 63 -8.21 -8.62 1.14
N LEU A 64 -7.32 -8.45 2.12
CA LEU A 64 -6.68 -9.57 2.81
C LEU A 64 -7.67 -10.29 3.73
N ASP A 65 -8.50 -9.52 4.44
CA ASP A 65 -9.50 -10.04 5.37
C ASP A 65 -10.64 -10.78 4.64
N ASP A 66 -11.03 -10.31 3.44
CA ASP A 66 -12.06 -10.94 2.60
C ASP A 66 -11.51 -12.05 1.68
N GLY A 67 -10.19 -12.22 1.62
CA GLY A 67 -9.50 -13.24 0.82
C GLY A 67 -9.42 -12.94 -0.68
N THR A 68 -9.84 -11.76 -1.14
CA THR A 68 -9.64 -11.32 -2.54
C THR A 68 -8.20 -10.92 -2.83
N LEU A 69 -7.38 -10.71 -1.79
CA LEU A 69 -5.92 -10.75 -1.84
C LEU A 69 -5.41 -11.78 -0.84
N VAL A 70 -4.28 -12.39 -1.17
CA VAL A 70 -3.57 -13.31 -0.29
C VAL A 70 -2.14 -12.80 -0.14
N PRO A 71 -1.59 -12.76 1.08
CA PRO A 71 -0.19 -12.36 1.27
C PRO A 71 0.74 -13.37 0.57
N PHE A 72 1.73 -12.86 -0.16
CA PHE A 72 2.76 -13.69 -0.78
C PHE A 72 3.62 -14.41 0.27
N ASP A 73 4.02 -13.65 1.30
CA ASP A 73 4.72 -14.12 2.48
C ASP A 73 4.36 -13.26 3.71
N ASP A 74 4.97 -13.54 4.86
CA ASP A 74 4.78 -12.77 6.10
C ASP A 74 5.64 -11.50 6.15
N THR A 75 6.32 -11.14 5.06
CA THR A 75 7.23 -9.99 5.03
C THR A 75 6.42 -8.70 5.08
N ARG A 76 6.64 -7.94 6.14
CA ARG A 76 6.07 -6.61 6.32
C ARG A 76 7.18 -5.61 6.53
N MET A 77 7.12 -4.53 5.78
CA MET A 77 8.14 -3.49 5.82
C MET A 77 7.53 -2.24 6.42
N PRO A 78 8.10 -1.68 7.49
CA PRO A 78 7.65 -0.41 8.03
C PRO A 78 7.91 0.66 6.97
N SER A 79 6.86 1.29 6.45
CA SER A 79 7.04 2.46 5.59
C SER A 79 7.37 3.67 6.47
N GLY A 80 8.30 4.51 6.02
CA GLY A 80 8.54 5.81 6.64
C GLY A 80 7.39 6.81 6.40
N ALA A 81 6.46 6.45 5.53
CA ALA A 81 5.35 7.28 5.12
C ALA A 81 4.17 7.17 6.10
N ARG A 82 3.47 8.29 6.31
CA ARG A 82 2.36 8.39 7.27
C ARG A 82 1.16 9.07 6.61
N TYR A 83 -0.04 8.63 6.98
CA TYR A 83 -1.26 9.37 6.67
C TYR A 83 -1.41 10.52 7.66
N ASN A 84 -1.59 11.74 7.14
CA ASN A 84 -1.71 12.94 7.95
C ASN A 84 -3.06 13.61 7.68
N ILE A 85 -3.73 14.06 8.74
CA ILE A 85 -4.91 14.92 8.62
C ILE A 85 -4.43 16.36 8.57
N VAL A 86 -4.68 17.04 7.44
CA VAL A 86 -4.30 18.45 7.25
C VAL A 86 -5.51 19.34 7.54
N LEU A 87 -5.36 20.24 8.52
CA LEU A 87 -6.41 21.17 8.93
C LEU A 87 -5.98 22.61 8.64
N PRO A 88 -6.89 23.46 8.13
CA PRO A 88 -6.58 24.86 7.87
C PRO A 88 -6.26 25.61 9.17
N ILE A 89 -5.17 26.38 9.15
CA ILE A 89 -4.68 27.15 10.31
C ILE A 89 -5.52 28.41 10.52
N LYS A 90 -6.01 29.04 9.44
CA LYS A 90 -6.66 30.37 9.46
C LYS A 90 -8.19 30.33 9.37
N SER A 91 -8.79 29.16 9.13
CA SER A 91 -10.23 29.02 9.04
C SER A 91 -10.85 28.75 10.41
N ARG A 92 -12.08 29.22 10.64
CA ARG A 92 -12.80 28.95 11.88
C ARG A 92 -13.04 27.43 12.02
N ARG A 93 -12.28 26.77 12.90
CA ARG A 93 -12.52 25.38 13.25
C ARG A 93 -13.86 25.27 13.96
N THR A 94 -14.69 24.36 13.48
CA THR A 94 -15.92 23.97 14.15
C THR A 94 -15.66 22.72 14.98
N MET A 95 -16.45 22.52 16.04
CA MET A 95 -16.40 21.27 16.81
C MET A 95 -16.61 20.03 15.95
N ALA A 96 -17.34 20.15 14.83
CA ALA A 96 -17.53 19.05 13.89
C ALA A 96 -16.21 18.63 13.22
N ILE A 97 -15.36 19.59 12.82
CA ILE A 97 -14.05 19.32 12.22
C ILE A 97 -13.14 18.61 13.22
N ASP A 98 -13.05 19.13 14.44
CA ASP A 98 -12.18 18.53 15.47
C ASP A 98 -12.67 17.12 15.86
N ARG A 99 -13.98 16.91 15.96
CA ARG A 99 -14.55 15.58 16.21
C ARG A 99 -14.29 14.61 15.07
N ALA A 100 -14.43 15.04 13.82
CA ALA A 100 -14.15 14.19 12.66
C ALA A 100 -12.67 13.81 12.58
N ALA A 101 -11.77 14.77 12.81
CA ALA A 101 -10.33 14.52 12.84
C ALA A 101 -9.94 13.56 13.97
N ALA A 102 -10.48 13.75 15.18
CA ALA A 102 -10.26 12.86 16.30
C ALA A 102 -10.79 11.45 16.03
N TRP A 103 -11.98 11.34 15.45
CA TRP A 103 -12.57 10.05 15.07
C TRP A 103 -11.73 9.33 14.02
N LEU A 104 -11.32 10.00 12.93
CA LEU A 104 -10.45 9.43 11.90
C LEU A 104 -9.11 8.98 12.48
N THR A 105 -8.52 9.78 13.36
CA THR A 105 -7.26 9.42 14.02
C THR A 105 -7.45 8.15 14.83
N ALA A 106 -8.50 8.07 15.66
CA ALA A 106 -8.78 6.88 16.47
C ALA A 106 -9.09 5.64 15.62
N ALA A 107 -9.86 5.79 14.54
CA ALA A 107 -10.25 4.68 13.66
C ALA A 107 -9.06 4.08 12.88
N LEU A 108 -8.01 4.87 12.63
CA LEU A 108 -6.84 4.46 11.85
C LEU A 108 -5.63 4.07 12.72
N HIS A 109 -5.72 4.16 14.05
CA HIS A 109 -4.66 3.76 15.00
C HIS A 109 -4.85 2.33 15.56
N GLY A 110 -5.69 1.49 14.94
CA GLY A 110 -5.92 0.08 15.32
C GLY A 110 -5.31 -0.92 14.35
#